data_AF-A0A376FSJ1-F1
#
_entry.id   AF-A0A376FSJ1-F1
#
_cell.length_a   1.000
_cell.length_b   1.000
_cell.length_c   1.000
_cell.angle_alpha   90.00
_cell.angle_beta   90.00
_cell.angle_gamma   90.00
#
_symmetry.space_group_name_H-M   'P 1'
#
loop_
_entity.id
_entity.type
_entity.pdbx_description
1 polymer ?
#
loop_
_entity_poly.entity_id
_entity_poly.type
_entity_poly.pdbx_seq_one_letter_code
_entity_poly.pdbx_strand_id
1 'polypeptide(L)' 'MAGLRNNNNTQNAQWADYVGDILRGAQPINQLVPQHPYLNDVPLIDELRHQNTHHVILLTLDVAKKYSAQ' A
#
# COMPACT_ATOMS: atom_id res chain seq x y z
N MET A 1 -20.50 21.13 15.37
CA MET A 1 -20.61 19.70 15.70
C MET A 1 -19.82 18.92 14.66
N ALA A 2 -18.68 18.33 15.04
CA ALA A 2 -17.94 17.45 14.13
C ALA A 2 -18.73 16.14 14.01
N GLY A 3 -19.32 15.88 12.85
CA GLY A 3 -20.08 14.66 12.61
C GLY A 3 -19.16 13.45 12.67
N LEU A 4 -19.48 12.49 13.55
CA LEU A 4 -18.90 11.15 13.48
C LEU A 4 -19.31 10.54 12.14
N ARG A 5 -18.36 10.45 11.20
CA ARG A 5 -18.53 9.64 9.98
C ARG A 5 -18.44 8.17 10.39
N ASN A 6 -19.45 7.39 10.02
CA ASN A 6 -19.44 5.93 10.17
C ASN A 6 -18.52 5.33 9.10
N ASN A 7 -17.47 4.65 9.54
CA ASN A 7 -16.39 4.07 8.71
C ASN A 7 -16.82 2.82 7.91
N ASN A 8 -18.10 2.45 7.96
CA ASN A 8 -18.61 1.21 7.39
C ASN A 8 -19.08 1.35 5.94
N ASN A 9 -18.99 2.54 5.36
CA ASN A 9 -19.32 2.79 3.96
C ASN A 9 -18.06 3.23 3.20
N THR A 10 -17.17 2.25 2.95
CA THR A 10 -15.91 2.42 2.21
C THR A 10 -16.09 2.48 0.69
N GLN A 11 -17.32 2.34 0.20
CA GLN A 11 -17.66 2.55 -1.21
C GLN A 11 -17.59 4.07 -1.51
N ASN A 12 -16.67 4.48 -2.39
CA ASN A 12 -16.39 5.86 -2.84
C ASN A 12 -15.46 6.73 -1.97
N ALA A 13 -14.50 6.17 -1.24
CA ALA A 13 -13.47 7.00 -0.60
C ALA A 13 -12.73 7.86 -1.65
N GLN A 14 -12.65 9.18 -1.43
CA GLN A 14 -12.08 10.13 -2.38
C GLN A 14 -10.62 10.46 -2.03
N TRP A 15 -9.92 11.09 -2.98
CA TRP A 15 -8.55 11.59 -2.76
C TRP A 15 -8.46 12.50 -1.53
N ALA A 16 -9.46 13.36 -1.32
CA ALA A 16 -9.52 14.27 -0.18
C ALA A 16 -9.66 13.54 1.16
N ASP A 17 -10.34 12.40 1.19
CA ASP A 17 -10.44 11.58 2.41
C ASP A 17 -9.08 10.95 2.73
N TYR A 18 -8.39 10.41 1.72
CA TYR A 18 -7.05 9.83 1.89
C TYR A 18 -6.01 10.83 2.42
N VAL A 19 -5.92 12.01 1.79
CA VAL A 19 -5.00 13.07 2.25
C VAL A 19 -5.42 13.62 3.61
N GLY A 20 -6.73 13.76 3.84
CA GLY A 20 -7.27 14.21 5.13
C GLY A 20 -6.87 13.27 6.27
N ASP A 21 -6.94 11.95 6.06
CA ASP A 21 -6.60 10.96 7.08
C ASP A 21 -5.10 10.85 7.34
N ILE A 22 -4.26 11.12 6.34
CA ILE A 22 -2.81 11.33 6.53
C ILE A 22 -2.56 12.53 7.44
N LEU A 23 -3.17 13.68 7.15
CA LEU A 23 -2.96 14.90 7.93
C LEU A 23 -3.48 14.80 9.37
N ARG A 24 -4.51 13.97 9.59
CA ARG A 24 -5.04 13.66 10.93
C ARG A 24 -4.22 12.62 11.68
N GLY A 25 -3.22 12.01 11.04
CA GLY A 25 -2.43 10.91 11.61
C GLY A 25 -3.21 9.59 11.75
N ALA A 26 -4.39 9.48 11.12
CA ALA A 26 -5.16 8.25 11.07
C ALA A 26 -4.57 7.25 10.07
N GLN A 27 -3.84 7.77 9.07
CA GLN A 27 -3.13 6.97 8.09
C GLN A 27 -1.61 7.15 8.22
N PRO A 28 -0.84 6.06 8.40
CA PRO A 28 0.61 6.13 8.50
C PRO A 28 1.29 6.43 7.15
N ILE A 29 2.26 7.34 7.16
CA ILE A 29 2.93 7.86 5.96
C ILE A 29 4.03 6.93 5.44
N ASN A 30 4.64 6.12 6.32
CA ASN A 30 5.84 5.32 6.01
C ASN A 30 5.55 3.82 5.96
N GLN A 31 4.35 3.40 5.54
CA GLN A 31 4.07 1.99 5.34
C GLN A 31 4.63 1.49 4.01
N LEU A 32 5.18 0.27 4.03
CA LEU A 32 5.66 -0.44 2.82
C LEU A 32 4.57 -0.56 1.76
N VAL A 33 3.33 -0.77 2.19
CA VAL A 33 2.16 -0.83 1.30
C VAL A 33 1.07 0.03 1.93
N PRO A 34 0.69 1.18 1.33
CA PRO A 34 -0.35 2.03 1.88
C PRO A 34 -1.73 1.35 1.72
N GLN A 35 -2.51 1.34 2.80
CA GLN A 35 -3.82 0.69 2.87
C GLN A 35 -4.93 1.71 3.08
N HIS A 36 -5.61 2.13 2.02
CA HIS A 36 -6.76 3.03 2.13
C HIS A 36 -7.81 2.69 1.08
N PRO A 37 -9.12 2.73 1.39
CA PRO A 37 -10.17 2.38 0.43
C PRO A 37 -10.08 3.16 -0.89
N TYR A 38 -9.72 4.45 -0.84
CA TYR A 38 -9.46 5.27 -2.05
C TYR A 38 -8.47 4.61 -3.01
N LEU A 39 -7.41 3.98 -2.49
CA LEU A 39 -6.37 3.38 -3.31
C LEU A 39 -6.87 2.17 -4.12
N ASN A 40 -7.98 1.54 -3.72
CA ASN A 40 -8.57 0.44 -4.49
C ASN A 40 -9.29 0.95 -5.75
N ASP A 41 -9.72 2.21 -5.75
CA ASP A 41 -10.46 2.84 -6.84
C ASP A 41 -9.54 3.66 -7.78
N VAL A 42 -8.24 3.75 -7.46
CA VAL A 42 -7.25 4.44 -8.30
C VAL A 42 -6.93 3.58 -9.53
N PRO A 43 -7.18 4.07 -10.77
CA PRO A 43 -6.81 3.33 -11.97
C PRO A 43 -5.30 3.07 -12.01
N LEU A 44 -4.91 1.90 -12.53
CA LEU A 44 -3.49 1.49 -12.68
C LEU A 44 -2.73 1.28 -11.37
N ILE A 45 -3.37 1.39 -10.20
CA ILE A 45 -2.70 1.22 -8.91
C ILE A 45 -2.08 -0.17 -8.76
N ASP A 46 -2.74 -1.22 -9.26
CA ASP A 46 -2.24 -2.59 -9.20
C ASP A 46 -1.02 -2.78 -10.08
N GLU A 47 -1.00 -2.16 -11.26
CA GLU A 47 0.15 -2.18 -12.16
C GLU A 47 1.34 -1.41 -11.55
N LEU A 48 1.09 -0.22 -11.00
CA LEU A 48 2.10 0.56 -10.29
C LEU A 48 2.65 -0.19 -9.07
N ARG A 49 1.79 -0.89 -8.32
CA ARG A 49 2.21 -1.76 -7.21
C ARG A 49 3.10 -2.89 -7.72
N HIS A 50 2.71 -3.55 -8.81
CA HIS A 50 3.49 -4.66 -9.36
C HIS A 50 4.87 -4.20 -9.84
N GLN A 51 4.95 -3.07 -10.55
CA GLN A 51 6.21 -2.51 -11.05
C GLN A 51 7.16 -2.07 -9.93
N ASN A 52 6.63 -1.60 -8.80
CA ASN A 52 7.43 -1.08 -7.68
C ASN A 52 7.62 -2.10 -6.53
N THR A 53 7.07 -3.31 -6.65
CA THR A 53 7.24 -4.36 -5.62
C THR A 53 8.50 -5.16 -5.91
N HIS A 54 9.45 -5.16 -4.98
CA HIS A 54 10.64 -5.99 -5.05
C HIS A 54 10.47 -7.27 -4.24
N HIS A 55 10.56 -8.43 -4.90
CA HIS A 55 10.59 -9.73 -4.23
C HIS A 55 12.02 -10.05 -3.78
N VAL A 56 12.24 -10.19 -2.48
CA VAL A 56 13.53 -10.57 -1.89
C VAL A 56 13.44 -12.02 -1.42
N ILE A 57 14.33 -12.88 -1.90
CA ILE A 57 14.47 -14.25 -1.42
C ILE A 57 15.75 -14.35 -0.60
N LEU A 58 15.62 -14.77 0.65
CA LEU A 58 16.74 -15.03 1.55
C LEU A 58 17.23 -16.46 1.34
N LEU A 59 18.47 -16.60 0.87
CA LEU A 59 19.11 -17.89 0.63
C LEU A 59 20.33 -18.06 1.53
N THR A 60 20.63 -19.31 1.90
CA THR A 60 21.92 -19.65 2.48
C THR A 60 23.02 -19.55 1.42
N LEU A 61 24.27 -19.32 1.85
CA LEU A 61 25.40 -19.17 0.92
C LEU A 61 25.56 -20.36 -0.04
N ASP A 62 25.29 -21.57 0.43
CA ASP A 62 25.35 -22.79 -0.38
C ASP A 62 24.32 -22.77 -1.52
N VAL A 63 23.07 -22.41 -1.18
CA VAL A 63 21.96 -22.34 -2.15
C VAL A 63 22.17 -21.19 -3.14
N ALA A 64 22.61 -20.02 -2.67
CA ALA A 64 22.87 -18.86 -3.53
C ALA A 64 23.93 -19.14 -4.60
N LYS A 65 25.04 -19.80 -4.22
CA LYS A 65 26.11 -20.20 -5.14
C LYS A 65 25.64 -21.14 -6.24
N LYS A 66 24.67 -22.01 -5.92
CA LYS A 66 24.10 -22.95 -6.89
C LYS A 66 23.26 -22.26 -7.96
N TYR A 67 22.59 -21.15 -7.62
CA TYR A 67 21.78 -20.37 -8.55
C TYR A 67 22.56 -19.28 -9.31
N SER A 68 23.71 -18.83 -8.80
CA SER A 68 24.54 -17.78 -9.43
C SER A 68 25.50 -18.29 -10.51
N ALA A 69 25.57 -19.61 -10.74
CA ALA A 69 26.51 -20.24 -11.66
C ALA A 69 25.88 -20.68 -13.00
N GLN A 70 24.69 -20.16 -13.33
CA GLN A 70 24.03 -20.31 -14.63
C GLN A 70 24.25 -19.09 -15.52
#